data_AF-A0A2D9T9M8-F1
#
_entry.id   AF-A0A2D9T9M8-F1
#
_cell.length_a   1.000
_cell.length_b   1.000
_cell.length_c   1.000
_cell.angle_alpha   90.00
_cell.angle_beta   90.00
_cell.angle_gamma   90.00
#
_symmetry.space_group_name_H-M   'P 1'
#
loop_
_entity.id
_entity.type
_entity.pdbx_description
1 polymer ?
#
loop_
_entity_poly.entity_id
_entity_poly.type
_entity_poly.pdbx_seq_one_letter_code
_entity_poly.pdbx_strand_id
1 'polypeptide(L)'
;MAARVVREALDAVASPTVVTRVLHRAMHMARVSAIPEEGVELRRFVAHPLDAALRFVVGDEIADGIQLGLQPLVARVPIAVPPASTEPPPPAVEALRLLVASRDSALVEAVRKSLPGVEVLVVDDVVSLLDEAQQRVRPWLLVDVAMPTVHPTTLVTVWPDLPEGTQVALWRVESTTCERLSVFAEHTREWRLYDPEDELSALALAVLG
;
A
#
# COMPACT_ATOMS: atom_id res chain seq x y z
N MET A 1 -23.12 6.62 -9.96
CA MET A 1 -24.15 5.53 -10.12
C MET A 1 -23.94 4.36 -9.14
N ALA A 2 -22.70 3.95 -8.87
CA ALA A 2 -22.38 2.83 -7.98
C ALA A 2 -22.79 3.02 -6.51
N ALA A 3 -22.66 4.23 -5.97
CA ALA A 3 -23.11 4.54 -4.60
C ALA A 3 -24.60 4.24 -4.37
N ARG A 4 -25.42 4.40 -5.42
CA ARG A 4 -26.85 4.05 -5.39
C ARG A 4 -27.05 2.54 -5.34
N VAL A 5 -26.30 1.78 -6.15
CA VAL A 5 -26.37 0.31 -6.21
C VAL A 5 -25.96 -0.33 -4.88
N VAL A 6 -24.86 0.16 -4.26
CA VAL A 6 -24.41 -0.34 -2.95
C VAL A 6 -25.45 -0.06 -1.87
N ARG A 7 -26.02 1.14 -1.87
CA ARG A 7 -27.07 1.51 -0.91
C ARG A 7 -28.35 0.71 -1.12
N GLU A 8 -28.81 0.56 -2.36
CA GLU A 8 -29.98 -0.25 -2.72
C GLU A 8 -29.79 -1.72 -2.32
N ALA A 9 -28.58 -2.26 -2.50
CA ALA A 9 -28.28 -3.64 -2.13
C ALA A 9 -28.24 -3.84 -0.61
N LEU A 10 -27.72 -2.85 0.14
CA LEU A 10 -27.76 -2.86 1.60
C LEU A 10 -29.17 -2.65 2.14
N ASP A 11 -29.97 -1.77 1.53
CA ASP A 11 -31.38 -1.55 1.90
C ASP A 11 -32.26 -2.78 1.63
N ALA A 12 -31.87 -3.64 0.67
CA ALA A 12 -32.57 -4.89 0.40
C ALA A 12 -32.37 -5.97 1.47
N VAL A 13 -31.30 -5.86 2.27
CA VAL A 13 -30.88 -6.91 3.22
C VAL A 13 -30.82 -6.43 4.67
N ALA A 14 -30.90 -5.12 4.92
CA ALA A 14 -30.81 -4.53 6.24
C ALA A 14 -31.75 -3.31 6.39
N SER A 15 -32.03 -2.95 7.64
CA SER A 15 -32.87 -1.78 7.92
C SER A 15 -32.12 -0.46 7.63
N PRO A 16 -32.82 0.64 7.28
CA PRO A 16 -32.18 1.91 6.92
C PRO A 16 -31.22 2.46 7.99
N THR A 17 -31.51 2.18 9.27
CA THR A 17 -30.66 2.58 10.40
C THR A 17 -29.36 1.77 10.45
N VAL A 18 -29.43 0.47 10.15
CA VAL A 18 -28.25 -0.41 10.06
C VAL A 18 -27.40 -0.02 8.85
N VAL A 19 -28.02 0.19 7.69
CA VAL A 19 -27.34 0.63 6.46
C VAL A 19 -26.57 1.93 6.69
N THR A 20 -27.20 2.92 7.33
CA THR A 20 -26.55 4.21 7.61
C THR A 20 -25.34 4.04 8.54
N ARG A 21 -25.46 3.21 9.59
CA ARG A 21 -24.36 2.95 10.52
C ARG A 21 -23.20 2.19 9.87
N VAL A 22 -23.50 1.18 9.07
CA VAL A 22 -22.52 0.40 8.31
C VAL A 22 -21.78 1.29 7.32
N LEU A 23 -22.49 2.09 6.52
CA LEU A 23 -21.86 2.98 5.54
C LEU A 23 -21.00 4.06 6.18
N HIS A 24 -21.50 4.71 7.24
CA HIS A 24 -20.72 5.73 7.96
C HIS A 24 -19.42 5.15 8.52
N ARG A 25 -19.48 3.92 9.06
CA ARG A 25 -18.30 3.24 9.58
C ARG A 25 -17.35 2.79 8.48
N ALA A 26 -17.86 2.20 7.40
CA ALA A 26 -17.06 1.79 6.25
C ALA A 26 -16.32 2.99 5.61
N MET A 27 -16.99 4.14 5.46
CA MET A 27 -16.37 5.38 4.95
C MET A 27 -15.27 5.89 5.89
N HIS A 28 -15.52 5.88 7.20
CA HIS A 28 -14.50 6.25 8.19
C HIS A 28 -13.27 5.31 8.14
N MET A 29 -13.49 4.01 7.99
CA MET A 29 -12.42 3.01 7.89
C MET A 29 -11.60 3.15 6.60
N ALA A 30 -12.27 3.46 5.48
CA ALA A 30 -11.63 3.73 4.20
C ALA A 30 -11.01 5.14 4.11
N ARG A 31 -11.18 5.99 5.13
CA ARG A 31 -10.78 7.42 5.13
C ARG A 31 -11.33 8.20 3.93
N VAL A 32 -12.54 7.84 3.46
CA VAL A 32 -13.22 8.52 2.36
C VAL A 32 -14.44 9.30 2.86
N SER A 33 -14.75 10.42 2.21
CA SER A 33 -15.92 11.24 2.52
C SER A 33 -17.20 10.78 1.82
N ALA A 34 -17.08 9.92 0.80
CA ALA A 34 -18.18 9.37 0.03
C ALA A 34 -17.84 7.95 -0.48
N ILE A 35 -18.87 7.19 -0.86
CA ILE A 35 -18.69 5.87 -1.49
C ILE A 35 -18.03 6.06 -2.86
N PRO A 36 -16.90 5.39 -3.15
CA PRO A 36 -16.24 5.48 -4.45
C PRO A 36 -17.20 5.15 -5.59
N GLU A 37 -17.18 5.94 -6.66
CA GLU A 37 -18.16 5.79 -7.75
C GLU A 37 -17.76 4.75 -8.80
N GLU A 38 -16.49 4.33 -8.86
CA GLU A 38 -15.96 3.57 -10.01
C GLU A 38 -14.96 2.46 -9.67
N GLY A 39 -14.97 1.42 -10.52
CA GLY A 39 -13.83 0.54 -10.78
C GLY A 39 -13.29 -0.31 -9.61
N VAL A 40 -11.96 -0.26 -9.47
CA VAL A 40 -11.18 -1.05 -8.50
C VAL A 40 -11.35 -0.52 -7.08
N GLU A 41 -11.52 0.80 -6.93
CA GLU A 41 -11.69 1.46 -5.62
C GLU A 41 -13.00 1.06 -4.96
N LEU A 42 -14.10 0.99 -5.73
CA LEU A 42 -15.38 0.48 -5.25
C LEU A 42 -15.27 -0.99 -4.79
N ARG A 43 -14.55 -1.84 -5.53
CA ARG A 43 -14.35 -3.24 -5.14
C ARG A 43 -13.52 -3.38 -3.88
N ARG A 44 -12.43 -2.61 -3.76
CA ARG A 44 -11.61 -2.57 -2.54
C ARG A 44 -12.43 -2.09 -1.34
N PHE A 45 -13.24 -1.05 -1.54
CA PHE A 45 -14.16 -0.53 -0.51
C PHE A 45 -15.17 -1.59 -0.05
N VAL A 46 -15.78 -2.32 -0.99
CA VAL A 46 -16.72 -3.41 -0.66
C VAL A 46 -16.02 -4.58 0.01
N ALA A 47 -14.84 -4.98 -0.49
CA ALA A 47 -14.16 -6.18 -0.04
C ALA A 47 -13.53 -6.06 1.35
N HIS A 48 -13.19 -4.86 1.81
CA HIS A 48 -12.48 -4.67 3.09
C HIS A 48 -13.22 -3.71 4.03
N PRO A 49 -13.30 -2.38 3.77
CA PRO A 49 -13.99 -1.46 4.66
C PRO A 49 -15.46 -1.80 4.93
N LEU A 50 -16.20 -2.23 3.90
CA LEU A 50 -17.62 -2.56 4.05
C LEU A 50 -17.84 -3.89 4.77
N ASP A 51 -17.05 -4.92 4.43
CA ASP A 51 -17.08 -6.23 5.11
C ASP A 51 -16.80 -6.08 6.61
N ALA A 52 -15.73 -5.36 6.96
CA ALA A 52 -15.37 -5.11 8.36
C ALA A 52 -16.43 -4.27 9.09
N ALA A 53 -17.06 -3.30 8.42
CA ALA A 53 -18.15 -2.53 9.00
C ALA A 53 -19.42 -3.36 9.20
N LEU A 54 -19.74 -4.28 8.29
CA LEU A 54 -20.85 -5.22 8.43
C LEU A 54 -20.62 -6.13 9.63
N ARG A 55 -19.48 -6.83 9.69
CA ARG A 55 -19.13 -7.69 10.83
C ARG A 55 -19.22 -6.97 12.16
N PHE A 56 -18.75 -5.73 12.22
CA PHE A 56 -18.82 -4.94 13.44
C PHE A 56 -20.25 -4.58 13.87
N VAL A 57 -21.15 -4.23 12.92
CA VAL A 57 -22.47 -3.70 13.24
C VAL A 57 -23.52 -4.80 13.42
N VAL A 58 -23.43 -5.89 12.65
CA VAL A 58 -24.43 -6.96 12.64
C VAL A 58 -23.90 -8.33 13.10
N GLY A 59 -22.60 -8.47 13.31
CA GLY A 59 -21.96 -9.73 13.67
C GLY A 59 -21.61 -10.61 12.47
N ASP A 60 -20.70 -11.55 12.67
CA ASP A 60 -20.06 -12.32 11.59
C ASP A 60 -21.05 -13.16 10.77
N GLU A 61 -22.00 -13.83 11.42
CA GLU A 61 -22.98 -14.70 10.74
C GLU A 61 -23.90 -13.93 9.79
N ILE A 62 -24.31 -12.72 10.20
CA ILE A 62 -25.19 -11.87 9.39
C ILE A 62 -24.37 -11.18 8.29
N ALA A 63 -23.12 -10.80 8.59
CA ALA A 63 -22.22 -10.20 7.62
C ALA A 63 -21.92 -11.14 6.46
N ASP A 64 -21.62 -12.42 6.73
CA ASP A 64 -21.34 -13.40 5.67
C ASP A 64 -22.54 -13.62 4.74
N GLY A 65 -23.76 -13.65 5.29
CA GLY A 65 -24.99 -13.75 4.49
C GLY A 65 -25.21 -12.53 3.59
N ILE A 66 -24.94 -11.33 4.12
CA ILE A 66 -25.03 -10.07 3.36
C ILE A 66 -23.94 -10.02 2.28
N GLN A 67 -22.71 -10.45 2.60
CA GLN A 67 -21.56 -10.49 1.69
C GLN A 67 -21.85 -11.40 0.48
N LEU A 68 -22.40 -12.59 0.72
CA LEU A 68 -22.81 -13.54 -0.32
C LEU A 68 -23.89 -12.97 -1.24
N GLY A 69 -24.83 -12.18 -0.71
CA GLY A 69 -25.85 -11.49 -1.50
C GLY A 69 -25.33 -10.30 -2.31
N LEU A 70 -24.30 -9.62 -1.81
CA LEU A 70 -23.70 -8.44 -2.44
C LEU A 70 -22.77 -8.79 -3.61
N GLN A 71 -22.03 -9.91 -3.53
CA GLN A 71 -21.10 -10.34 -4.58
C GLN A 71 -21.69 -10.33 -6.01
N PRO A 72 -22.84 -10.98 -6.28
CA PRO A 72 -23.41 -11.01 -7.63
C PRO A 72 -23.91 -9.65 -8.12
N LEU A 73 -24.27 -8.74 -7.21
CA LEU A 73 -24.72 -7.39 -7.58
C LEU A 73 -23.54 -6.48 -7.92
N VAL A 74 -22.45 -6.57 -7.15
CA VAL A 74 -21.21 -5.82 -7.41
C VAL A 74 -20.52 -6.31 -8.69
N ALA A 75 -20.59 -7.62 -8.98
CA ALA A 75 -20.09 -8.19 -10.21
C ALA A 75 -20.81 -7.67 -11.48
N ARG A 76 -22.05 -7.20 -11.35
CA ARG A 76 -22.86 -6.64 -12.44
C ARG A 76 -22.64 -5.15 -12.68
N VAL A 77 -21.94 -4.45 -11.78
CA VAL A 77 -21.57 -3.04 -12.02
C VAL A 77 -20.50 -3.03 -13.11
N PRO A 78 -20.76 -2.43 -14.28
CA PRO A 78 -19.81 -2.41 -15.38
C PRO A 78 -18.53 -1.72 -14.90
N ILE A 79 -17.39 -2.39 -15.08
CA ILE A 79 -16.09 -1.73 -15.02
C ILE A 79 -16.11 -0.75 -16.19
N ALA A 80 -16.01 0.55 -15.91
CA ALA A 80 -15.60 1.49 -16.94
C ALA A 80 -14.17 1.11 -17.34
N VAL A 81 -14.05 0.24 -18.33
CA VAL A 81 -12.79 -0.01 -19.01
C VAL A 81 -12.58 1.24 -19.86
N PRO A 82 -11.52 2.06 -19.61
CA PRO A 82 -11.19 3.13 -20.56
C PRO A 82 -11.01 2.50 -21.96
N PRO A 83 -11.41 3.18 -23.05
CA PRO A 83 -11.43 2.57 -24.38
C PRO A 83 -10.08 1.93 -24.71
N ALA A 84 -10.12 0.64 -25.04
CA ALA A 84 -8.97 -0.16 -25.40
C ALA A 84 -8.23 0.47 -26.59
N SER A 85 -6.99 0.92 -26.38
CA SER A 85 -6.05 1.06 -27.48
C SER A 85 -5.70 -0.34 -27.97
N THR A 86 -5.90 -0.58 -29.26
CA THR A 86 -5.76 -1.86 -29.97
C THR A 86 -4.31 -2.24 -30.25
N GLU A 87 -3.36 -1.72 -29.47
CA GLU A 87 -1.96 -2.09 -29.57
C GLU A 87 -1.69 -3.23 -28.58
N PRO A 88 -1.08 -4.36 -29.00
CA PRO A 88 -0.65 -5.37 -28.04
C PRO A 88 0.21 -4.67 -26.99
N PRO A 89 -0.04 -4.85 -25.68
CA PRO A 89 0.76 -4.18 -24.68
C PRO A 89 2.21 -4.58 -24.93
N PRO A 90 3.15 -3.61 -25.07
CA PRO A 90 4.55 -3.95 -24.92
C PRO A 90 4.68 -4.70 -23.59
N PRO A 91 5.56 -5.72 -23.49
CA PRO A 91 5.73 -6.46 -22.23
C PRO A 91 5.79 -5.43 -21.12
N ALA A 92 4.85 -5.51 -20.18
CA ALA A 92 4.74 -4.55 -19.09
C ALA A 92 6.10 -4.56 -18.40
N VAL A 93 6.92 -3.55 -18.70
CA VAL A 93 8.13 -3.28 -17.95
C VAL A 93 7.59 -3.04 -16.57
N GLU A 94 7.75 -4.01 -15.66
CA GLU A 94 7.30 -3.86 -14.29
C GLU A 94 7.83 -2.53 -13.81
N ALA A 95 6.94 -1.55 -13.63
CA ALA A 95 7.35 -0.21 -13.26
C ALA A 95 8.15 -0.37 -11.97
N LEU A 96 9.42 0.04 -12.02
CA LEU A 96 10.31 0.04 -10.88
C LEU A 96 9.58 0.75 -9.74
N ARG A 97 9.44 0.06 -8.60
CA ARG A 97 8.78 0.58 -7.42
C ARG A 97 9.80 0.72 -6.29
N LEU A 98 9.77 1.88 -5.65
CA LEU A 98 10.58 2.16 -4.47
C LEU A 98 9.64 2.31 -3.27
N LEU A 99 9.77 1.42 -2.29
CA LEU A 99 9.04 1.52 -1.03
C LEU A 99 9.83 2.44 -0.10
N VAL A 100 9.18 3.47 0.45
CA VAL A 100 9.81 4.49 1.29
C VAL A 100 9.21 4.44 2.69
N ALA A 101 10.03 4.07 3.66
CA ALA A 101 9.70 4.05 5.08
C ALA A 101 10.19 5.35 5.75
N SER A 102 9.47 6.44 5.54
CA SER A 102 9.78 7.76 6.13
C SER A 102 8.50 8.54 6.44
N ARG A 103 8.54 9.30 7.55
CA ARG A 103 7.52 10.31 7.91
C ARG A 103 7.87 11.69 7.37
N ASP A 104 9.07 11.88 6.82
CA ASP A 104 9.50 13.15 6.23
C ASP A 104 8.91 13.32 4.83
N SER A 105 7.83 14.10 4.74
CA SER A 105 7.18 14.40 3.46
C SER A 105 8.08 15.17 2.49
N ALA A 106 9.05 15.95 2.99
CA ALA A 106 10.00 16.66 2.13
C ALA A 106 10.96 15.69 1.45
N LEU A 107 11.45 14.67 2.19
CA LEU A 107 12.26 13.59 1.64
C LEU A 107 11.47 12.80 0.58
N VAL A 108 10.24 12.37 0.90
CA VAL A 108 9.39 11.62 -0.04
C VAL A 108 9.19 12.38 -1.35
N GLU A 109 8.87 13.67 -1.27
CA GLU A 109 8.68 14.52 -2.45
C GLU A 109 10.00 14.74 -3.21
N ALA A 110 11.14 14.85 -2.53
CA ALA A 110 12.44 14.95 -3.17
C ALA A 110 12.82 13.67 -3.93
N VAL A 111 12.55 12.50 -3.34
CA VAL A 111 12.76 11.18 -3.96
C VAL A 111 11.88 11.04 -5.20
N ARG A 112 10.58 11.36 -5.11
CA ARG A 112 9.65 11.35 -6.26
C ARG A 112 10.11 12.22 -7.42
N LYS A 113 10.61 13.42 -7.11
CA LYS A 113 11.13 14.34 -8.13
C LYS A 113 12.42 13.82 -8.78
N SER A 114 13.26 13.14 -8.00
CA SER A 114 14.56 12.64 -8.46
C SER A 114 14.46 11.34 -9.25
N LEU A 115 13.34 10.62 -9.13
CA LEU A 115 13.09 9.33 -9.76
C LEU A 115 11.87 9.35 -10.69
N PRO A 116 11.91 10.12 -11.81
CA PRO A 116 10.82 10.12 -12.76
C PRO A 116 10.68 8.74 -13.42
N GLY A 117 9.48 8.14 -13.31
CA GLY A 117 9.19 6.81 -13.87
C GLY A 117 9.34 5.65 -12.88
N VAL A 118 9.84 5.90 -11.67
CA VAL A 118 9.73 4.96 -10.54
C VAL A 118 8.49 5.32 -9.74
N GLU A 119 7.67 4.33 -9.44
CA GLU A 119 6.53 4.53 -8.56
C GLU A 119 7.00 4.48 -7.10
N VAL A 120 6.90 5.61 -6.41
CA VAL A 120 7.33 5.77 -5.02
C VAL A 120 6.14 5.57 -4.09
N LEU A 121 6.15 4.44 -3.37
CA LEU A 121 5.12 4.08 -2.40
C LEU A 121 5.61 4.36 -0.99
N VAL A 122 4.87 5.15 -0.21
CA VAL A 122 5.18 5.36 1.20
C VAL A 122 4.54 4.24 2.00
N VAL A 123 5.32 3.61 2.88
CA VAL A 123 4.85 2.57 3.79
C VAL A 123 4.77 3.13 5.21
N ASP A 124 3.60 3.01 5.84
CA ASP A 124 3.33 3.64 7.14
C ASP A 124 3.71 2.73 8.33
N ASP A 125 3.81 1.42 8.09
CA ASP A 125 4.16 0.41 9.08
C ASP A 125 4.79 -0.83 8.44
N VAL A 126 5.22 -1.78 9.28
CA VAL A 126 5.88 -3.01 8.86
C VAL A 126 4.94 -3.95 8.09
N VAL A 127 3.64 -3.92 8.37
CA VAL A 127 2.66 -4.79 7.69
C VAL A 127 2.50 -4.33 6.25
N SER A 128 2.29 -3.03 6.04
CA SER A 128 2.22 -2.41 4.71
C SER A 128 3.52 -2.62 3.93
N LEU A 129 4.67 -2.60 4.61
CA LEU A 129 5.96 -2.91 3.99
C LEU A 129 6.01 -4.35 3.48
N LEU A 130 5.62 -5.33 4.29
CA LEU A 130 5.67 -6.74 3.90
C LEU A 130 4.66 -7.06 2.78
N ASP A 131 3.43 -6.55 2.89
CA ASP A 131 2.38 -6.75 1.89
C ASP A 131 2.81 -6.23 0.51
N GLU A 132 3.49 -5.08 0.46
CA GLU A 132 3.96 -4.48 -0.78
C GLU A 132 5.26 -5.10 -1.29
N ALA A 133 6.18 -5.47 -0.39
CA ALA A 133 7.42 -6.15 -0.75
C ALA A 133 7.15 -7.53 -1.37
N GLN A 134 6.23 -8.31 -0.80
CA GLN A 134 5.92 -9.68 -1.25
C GLN A 134 5.28 -9.74 -2.65
N GLN A 135 4.71 -8.64 -3.13
CA GLN A 135 4.16 -8.55 -4.48
C GLN A 135 5.23 -8.41 -5.56
N ARG A 136 6.53 -8.45 -5.22
CA ARG A 136 7.63 -8.08 -6.11
C ARG A 136 8.81 -9.04 -6.08
N VAL A 137 9.44 -9.17 -7.24
CA VAL A 137 10.74 -9.82 -7.39
C VAL A 137 11.82 -8.75 -7.18
N ARG A 138 12.54 -8.82 -6.06
CA ARG A 138 13.62 -7.88 -5.65
C ARG A 138 13.15 -6.43 -5.38
N PRO A 139 12.33 -6.21 -4.35
CA PRO A 139 11.87 -4.86 -4.00
C PRO A 139 13.03 -3.97 -3.55
N TRP A 140 12.90 -2.67 -3.84
CA TRP A 140 13.77 -1.63 -3.32
C TRP A 140 13.10 -0.94 -2.14
N LEU A 141 13.83 -0.86 -1.02
CA LEU A 141 13.40 -0.23 0.22
C LEU A 141 14.31 0.97 0.52
N LEU A 142 13.74 2.14 0.74
CA LEU A 142 14.41 3.30 1.31
C LEU A 142 13.90 3.52 2.74
N VAL A 143 14.77 3.45 3.72
CA VAL A 143 14.42 3.65 5.14
C VAL A 143 15.07 4.92 5.65
N ASP A 144 14.26 5.88 6.07
CA ASP A 144 14.76 7.09 6.73
C ASP A 144 15.04 6.81 8.20
N VAL A 145 16.31 6.86 8.58
CA VAL A 145 16.74 6.56 9.96
C VAL A 145 16.38 7.70 10.92
N ALA A 146 16.27 8.94 10.44
CA ALA A 146 15.96 10.09 11.28
C ALA A 146 14.46 10.17 11.61
N MET A 147 13.59 9.88 10.63
CA MET A 147 12.13 9.90 10.82
C MET A 147 11.45 8.62 10.27
N PRO A 148 11.77 7.43 10.78
CA PRO A 148 11.26 6.18 10.23
C PRO A 148 9.76 5.99 10.49
N THR A 149 9.06 5.44 9.50
CA THR A 149 7.80 4.72 9.73
C THR A 149 8.05 3.27 10.12
N VAL A 150 9.12 2.66 9.59
CA VAL A 150 9.64 1.34 9.97
C VAL A 150 11.07 1.49 10.44
N HIS A 151 11.37 1.12 11.68
CA HIS A 151 12.72 1.20 12.20
C HIS A 151 13.67 0.20 11.52
N PRO A 152 14.94 0.56 11.26
CA PRO A 152 15.92 -0.35 10.67
C PRO A 152 16.09 -1.67 11.46
N THR A 153 16.00 -1.62 12.78
CA THR A 153 16.05 -2.84 13.63
C THR A 153 14.83 -3.73 13.40
N THR A 154 13.65 -3.15 13.19
CA THR A 154 12.45 -3.91 12.81
C THR A 154 12.63 -4.56 11.45
N LEU A 155 13.26 -3.86 10.50
CA LEU A 155 13.56 -4.42 9.20
C LEU A 155 14.50 -5.64 9.29
N VAL A 156 15.51 -5.61 10.17
CA VAL A 156 16.36 -6.78 10.45
C VAL A 156 15.53 -7.96 10.97
N THR A 157 14.57 -7.71 11.86
CA THR A 157 13.75 -8.79 12.45
C THR A 157 12.83 -9.46 11.44
N VAL A 158 12.33 -8.72 10.44
CA VAL A 158 11.44 -9.25 9.39
C VAL A 158 12.18 -9.62 8.11
N TRP A 159 13.52 -9.52 8.10
CA TRP A 159 14.34 -9.84 6.93
C TRP A 159 14.06 -11.23 6.33
N PRO A 160 13.87 -12.31 7.14
CA PRO A 160 13.56 -13.63 6.58
C PRO A 160 12.24 -13.70 5.82
N ASP A 161 11.33 -12.75 6.06
CA ASP A 161 10.01 -12.68 5.42
C ASP A 161 10.01 -11.79 4.16
N LEU A 162 11.15 -11.15 3.86
CA LEU A 162 11.33 -10.35 2.64
C LEU A 162 11.73 -11.22 1.45
N PRO A 163 11.30 -10.86 0.23
CA PRO A 163 11.73 -11.58 -0.97
C PRO A 163 13.25 -11.60 -1.13
N GLU A 164 13.77 -12.69 -1.67
CA GLU A 164 15.20 -12.79 -1.99
C GLU A 164 15.63 -11.68 -2.97
N GLY A 165 16.81 -11.11 -2.70
CA GLY A 165 17.37 -9.99 -3.48
C GLY A 165 16.70 -8.64 -3.23
N THR A 166 15.93 -8.50 -2.13
CA THR A 166 15.50 -7.19 -1.61
C THR A 166 16.71 -6.28 -1.42
N GLN A 167 16.64 -5.08 -1.98
CA GLN A 167 17.69 -4.07 -1.86
C GLN A 167 17.25 -3.01 -0.85
N VAL A 168 18.15 -2.65 0.07
CA VAL A 168 17.87 -1.66 1.11
C VAL A 168 18.83 -0.50 1.00
N ALA A 169 18.26 0.70 1.03
CA ALA A 169 18.92 1.97 1.17
C ALA A 169 18.52 2.56 2.53
N LEU A 170 19.50 2.86 3.38
CA LEU A 170 19.29 3.62 4.60
C LEU A 170 19.64 5.09 4.35
N TRP A 171 18.74 5.98 4.73
CA TRP A 171 18.88 7.43 4.55
C TRP A 171 19.16 8.11 5.89
N ARG A 172 20.02 9.14 5.90
CA ARG A 172 20.40 9.91 7.11
C ARG A 172 20.94 9.03 8.23
N VAL A 173 21.87 8.14 7.88
CA VAL A 173 22.45 7.19 8.83
C VAL A 173 23.56 7.86 9.62
N GLU A 174 23.41 7.92 10.94
CA GLU A 174 24.53 8.24 11.83
C GLU A 174 25.49 7.04 11.92
N SER A 175 26.80 7.31 11.98
CA SER A 175 27.87 6.30 11.98
C SER A 175 27.67 5.22 13.04
N THR A 176 27.23 5.61 14.24
CA THR A 176 26.94 4.71 15.37
C THR A 176 25.76 3.78 15.13
N THR A 177 24.79 4.18 14.31
CA THR A 177 23.62 3.34 13.98
C THR A 177 24.02 2.24 13.02
N CYS A 178 24.93 2.52 12.09
CA CYS A 178 25.43 1.52 11.15
C CYS A 178 26.24 0.41 11.85
N GLU A 179 27.13 0.79 12.78
CA GLU A 179 27.89 -0.17 13.59
C GLU A 179 26.96 -1.11 14.35
N ARG A 180 25.91 -0.57 14.99
CA ARG A 180 24.94 -1.36 15.73
C ARG A 180 24.20 -2.35 14.84
N LEU A 181 23.72 -1.93 13.67
CA LEU A 181 22.99 -2.82 12.75
C LEU A 181 23.86 -3.98 12.24
N SER A 182 25.14 -3.71 11.96
CA SER A 182 26.10 -4.72 11.50
C SER A 182 26.35 -5.86 12.51
N VAL A 183 26.13 -5.60 13.80
CA VAL A 183 26.23 -6.60 14.88
C VAL A 183 24.99 -7.50 14.91
N PHE A 184 23.82 -6.98 14.51
CA PHE A 184 22.57 -7.73 14.59
C PHE A 184 22.43 -8.76 13.47
N ALA A 185 22.89 -8.45 12.25
CA ALA A 185 22.85 -9.42 11.16
C ALA A 185 23.80 -9.10 10.01
N GLU A 186 24.40 -10.15 9.43
CA GLU A 186 25.37 -10.02 8.34
C GLU A 186 24.79 -9.41 7.06
N HIS A 187 23.50 -9.64 6.78
CA HIS A 187 22.81 -9.08 5.60
C HIS A 187 22.72 -7.54 5.62
N THR A 188 22.86 -6.91 6.79
CA THR A 188 22.88 -5.44 6.89
C THR A 188 24.13 -4.82 6.27
N ARG A 189 25.19 -5.62 6.02
CA ARG A 189 26.40 -5.17 5.32
C ARG A 189 26.17 -4.89 3.84
N GLU A 190 25.09 -5.43 3.28
CA GLU A 190 24.69 -5.21 1.88
C GLU A 190 23.79 -3.98 1.73
N TRP A 191 23.38 -3.36 2.84
CA TRP A 191 22.53 -2.18 2.82
C TRP A 191 23.35 -0.97 2.41
N ARG A 192 22.82 -0.21 1.44
CA ARG A 192 23.47 1.01 0.96
C ARG A 192 23.14 2.16 1.91
N LEU A 193 24.14 2.95 2.25
CA LEU A 193 23.97 4.12 3.12
C LEU A 193 23.93 5.35 2.24
N TYR A 194 23.03 6.27 2.55
CA TYR A 194 22.88 7.52 1.85
C TYR A 194 22.79 8.72 2.80
N ASP A 195 23.61 9.73 2.54
CA ASP A 195 23.65 10.99 3.27
C ASP A 195 22.81 12.08 2.56
N PRO A 196 22.02 12.88 3.29
CA PRO A 196 21.23 13.97 2.74
C PRO A 196 22.02 15.05 2.00
N GLU A 197 23.33 15.21 2.25
CA GLU A 197 24.08 16.34 1.69
C GLU A 197 24.39 16.19 0.19
N ASP A 198 24.45 14.98 -0.40
CA ASP A 198 24.90 14.81 -1.80
C ASP A 198 24.25 13.67 -2.62
N GLU A 199 23.39 12.80 -2.06
CA GLU A 199 23.30 11.43 -2.62
C GLU A 199 21.93 10.97 -3.20
N LEU A 200 20.93 11.85 -3.36
CA LEU A 200 19.67 11.47 -4.04
C LEU A 200 19.90 11.03 -5.49
N SER A 201 20.87 11.62 -6.18
CA SER A 201 21.24 11.22 -7.54
C SER A 201 21.93 9.84 -7.57
N ALA A 202 22.67 9.50 -6.52
CA ALA A 202 23.31 8.17 -6.39
C ALA A 202 22.26 7.09 -6.09
N LEU A 203 21.27 7.39 -5.26
CA LEU A 203 20.10 6.53 -5.07
C LEU A 203 19.37 6.34 -6.41
N ALA A 204 19.16 7.41 -7.17
CA ALA A 204 18.47 7.34 -8.45
C ALA A 204 19.18 6.44 -9.46
N LEU A 205 20.51 6.58 -9.59
CA LEU A 205 21.33 5.72 -10.43
C LEU A 205 21.28 4.25 -9.99
N ALA A 206 21.27 3.99 -8.69
CA ALA A 206 21.25 2.63 -8.18
C ALA A 206 19.89 1.94 -8.40
N VAL A 207 18.79 2.69 -8.29
CA VAL A 207 17.43 2.15 -8.51
C VAL A 207 17.14 1.95 -10.00
N LEU A 208 17.69 2.79 -10.88
CA LEU A 208 17.42 2.77 -12.33
C LEU A 208 18.42 1.94 -13.15
N GLY A 209 19.60 1.63 -12.60
CA GLY A 209 20.68 0.90 -13.27
C GLY A 209 20.66 -0.60 -13.00
#